data_AF-A0A7C3GUL1-F1
#
_entry.id   AF-A0A7C3GUL1-F1
#
_cell.length_a   1.000
_cell.length_b   1.000
_cell.length_c   1.000
_cell.angle_alpha   90.00
_cell.angle_beta   90.00
_cell.angle_gamma   90.00
#
_symmetry.space_group_name_H-M   'P 1'
#
loop_
_entity.id
_entity.type
_entity.pdbx_description
1 polymer ?
#
loop_
_entity_poly.entity_id
_entity_poly.type
_entity_poly.pdbx_seq_one_letter_code
_entity_poly.pdbx_strand_id
1 'polypeptide(L)'
;MPRRSSLLGVPESIRAEFNERLVKSGFANYEGLTEWLNERLEEEGLEIRISRTAAWRHGKKFEDKLEALRSATEQAKAISEGAEDDEGAMTDALVRLVQEKVFTVLM
;
A
#
# COMPACT_ATOMS: atom_id res chain seq x y z
N MET A 1 7.28 -23.58 -12.62
CA MET A 1 6.05 -22.76 -12.46
C MET A 1 6.37 -21.57 -11.56
N PRO A 2 6.05 -20.32 -11.93
CA PRO A 2 6.24 -19.20 -11.03
C PRO A 2 5.27 -19.39 -9.86
N ARG A 3 5.80 -19.48 -8.63
CA ARG A 3 4.97 -19.66 -7.43
C ARG A 3 3.97 -18.51 -7.39
N ARG A 4 2.67 -18.85 -7.45
CA ARG A 4 1.56 -17.92 -7.16
C ARG A 4 1.93 -17.08 -5.95
N SER A 5 1.67 -15.77 -5.99
CA SER A 5 1.94 -14.87 -4.86
C SER A 5 1.39 -15.52 -3.59
N SER A 6 2.26 -15.96 -2.69
CA SER A 6 1.90 -16.85 -1.58
C SER A 6 0.88 -16.22 -0.63
N LEU A 7 0.79 -14.89 -0.66
CA LEU A 7 -0.21 -14.14 0.09
C LEU A 7 -1.63 -14.22 -0.49
N LEU A 8 -1.85 -14.62 -1.75
CA LEU A 8 -3.20 -14.78 -2.30
C LEU A 8 -4.02 -15.87 -1.58
N GLY A 9 -3.35 -16.84 -0.95
CA GLY A 9 -4.01 -17.88 -0.15
C GLY A 9 -4.34 -17.47 1.29
N VAL A 10 -3.88 -16.30 1.75
CA VAL A 10 -4.13 -15.81 3.11
C VAL A 10 -5.54 -15.21 3.19
N PRO A 11 -6.36 -15.56 4.20
CA PRO A 11 -7.64 -14.91 4.45
C PRO A 11 -7.54 -13.39 4.54
N GLU A 12 -8.57 -12.69 4.08
CA GLU A 12 -8.54 -11.22 4.03
C GLU A 12 -8.43 -10.57 5.42
N SER A 13 -9.07 -11.16 6.44
CA SER A 13 -8.95 -10.70 7.83
C SER A 13 -7.49 -10.70 8.31
N ILE A 14 -6.79 -11.82 8.14
CA ILE A 14 -5.38 -11.97 8.54
C ILE A 14 -4.48 -11.06 7.70
N ARG A 15 -4.78 -10.89 6.41
CA ARG A 15 -4.06 -9.96 5.54
C ARG A 15 -4.23 -8.51 6.01
N ALA A 16 -5.44 -8.12 6.43
CA ALA A 16 -5.70 -6.79 6.98
C ALA A 16 -4.93 -6.55 8.28
N GLU A 17 -4.91 -7.53 9.19
CA GLU A 17 -4.10 -7.47 10.42
C GLU A 17 -2.59 -7.36 10.10
N PHE A 18 -2.10 -8.12 9.12
CA PHE A 18 -0.72 -8.02 8.65
C PHE A 18 -0.39 -6.62 8.11
N ASN A 19 -1.28 -6.03 7.32
CA ASN A 19 -1.15 -4.67 6.80
C ASN A 19 -1.14 -3.64 7.92
N GLU A 20 -1.98 -3.79 8.93
CA GLU A 20 -1.99 -2.88 10.10
C GLU A 20 -0.66 -2.94 10.85
N ARG A 21 -0.12 -4.15 11.05
CA ARG A 21 1.19 -4.35 11.69
C ARG A 21 2.34 -3.78 10.87
N LEU A 22 2.29 -3.90 9.54
CA LEU A 22 3.25 -3.26 8.63
C LEU A 22 3.26 -1.74 8.80
N VAL A 23 2.09 -1.11 8.90
CA VAL A 23 2.02 0.35 9.11
C VAL A 23 2.56 0.72 10.50
N LYS A 24 2.16 -0.03 11.54
CA LYS A 24 2.63 0.21 12.92
C LYS A 24 4.14 0.04 13.08
N SER A 25 4.75 -0.89 12.35
CA SER A 25 6.20 -1.10 12.37
C SER A 25 6.98 -0.17 11.44
N GLY A 26 6.30 0.70 10.67
CA GLY A 26 6.93 1.54 9.66
C GLY A 26 7.59 0.71 8.54
N PHE A 27 6.95 -0.39 8.14
CA PHE A 27 7.45 -1.34 7.14
C PHE A 27 8.81 -1.96 7.49
N ALA A 28 9.13 -2.04 8.78
CA ALA A 28 10.33 -2.68 9.29
C ALA A 28 10.04 -4.07 9.89
N ASN A 29 11.10 -4.78 10.25
CA ASN A 29 11.07 -6.07 10.95
C ASN A 29 10.26 -7.17 10.22
N TYR A 30 10.56 -7.40 8.94
CA TYR A 30 9.90 -8.46 8.15
C TYR A 30 10.14 -9.87 8.71
N GLU A 31 11.18 -10.08 9.50
CA GLU A 31 11.43 -11.36 10.16
C GLU A 31 10.33 -11.66 11.19
N GLY A 32 10.17 -10.81 12.21
CA GLY A 32 9.12 -10.98 13.21
C GLY A 32 7.70 -10.87 12.64
N LEU A 33 7.47 -10.01 11.64
CA LEU A 33 6.17 -9.94 10.98
C LEU A 33 5.83 -11.21 10.20
N THR A 34 6.83 -11.88 9.63
CA THR A 34 6.63 -13.15 8.91
C THR A 34 6.39 -14.31 9.88
N GLU A 35 7.11 -14.35 11.00
CA GLU A 35 6.86 -15.32 12.07
C GLU A 35 5.43 -15.19 12.59
N TRP A 36 5.04 -13.98 13.00
CA TRP A 36 3.68 -13.71 13.47
C TRP A 36 2.61 -14.12 12.44
N LEU A 37 2.82 -13.83 11.15
CA LEU A 37 1.87 -14.19 10.11
C LEU A 37 1.72 -15.71 9.97
N ASN A 38 2.82 -16.46 10.07
CA ASN A 38 2.76 -17.91 10.01
C ASN A 38 2.10 -18.51 11.26
N GLU A 39 2.41 -18.00 12.45
CA GLU A 39 1.75 -18.39 13.70
C GLU A 39 0.23 -18.17 13.61
N ARG A 40 -0.20 -17.01 13.12
CA ARG A 40 -1.62 -16.69 12.96
C ARG A 40 -2.32 -17.61 11.95
N LEU A 41 -1.63 -18.00 10.88
CA LEU A 41 -2.16 -18.96 9.90
C LEU A 41 -2.29 -20.36 10.50
N GLU A 42 -1.34 -20.78 11.34
CA GLU A 42 -1.38 -22.07 12.05
C GLU A 42 -2.51 -22.12 13.07
N GLU A 43 -2.75 -21.04 13.83
CA GLU A 43 -3.89 -20.92 14.76
C GLU A 43 -5.25 -21.10 14.07
N GLU A 44 -5.36 -20.62 12.84
CA GLU A 44 -6.57 -20.75 12.00
C GLU A 44 -6.63 -22.11 11.27
N GLY A 45 -5.68 -23.02 11.54
CA GLY A 45 -5.63 -24.36 10.97
C GLY A 45 -5.23 -24.39 9.49
N LEU A 46 -4.58 -23.34 8.98
CA LEU A 46 -4.18 -23.24 7.58
C LEU A 46 -2.75 -23.75 7.39
N GLU A 47 -2.57 -24.76 6.54
CA GLU A 47 -1.26 -25.30 6.16
C GLU A 47 -0.52 -24.43 5.12
N ILE A 48 -0.57 -23.11 5.29
CA ILE A 48 0.07 -22.14 4.39
C ILE A 48 1.25 -21.50 5.12
N ARG A 49 2.44 -21.59 4.52
CA ARG A 49 3.64 -20.90 5.01
C ARG A 49 4.04 -19.77 4.06
N ILE A 50 4.29 -18.60 4.64
CA ILE A 50 4.74 -17.40 3.96
C ILE A 50 6.23 -17.21 4.24
N SER A 51 7.01 -17.03 3.16
CA SER A 51 8.43 -16.70 3.29
C SER A 51 8.63 -15.20 3.53
N ARG A 52 9.75 -14.84 4.18
CA ARG A 52 10.13 -13.44 4.43
C ARG A 52 10.13 -12.60 3.15
N THR A 53 10.65 -13.12 2.05
CA THR A 53 10.67 -12.41 0.76
C THR A 53 9.28 -12.18 0.19
N ALA A 54 8.34 -13.10 0.42
CA ALA A 54 6.96 -12.91 -0.01
C ALA A 54 6.24 -11.84 0.84
N ALA A 55 6.43 -11.89 2.15
CA ALA A 55 5.96 -10.85 3.08
C ALA A 55 6.53 -9.48 2.71
N TRP A 56 7.84 -9.39 2.45
CA TRP A 56 8.51 -8.17 2.00
C TRP A 56 7.94 -7.61 0.70
N ARG A 57 7.80 -8.44 -0.33
CA ARG A 57 7.28 -8.00 -1.63
C ARG A 57 5.84 -7.50 -1.55
N HIS A 58 5.02 -8.10 -0.70
CA HIS A 58 3.66 -7.60 -0.43
C HIS A 58 3.70 -6.29 0.35
N GLY A 59 4.48 -6.24 1.43
CA GLY A 59 4.66 -5.04 2.24
C GLY A 59 5.14 -3.86 1.41
N LYS A 60 6.10 -4.08 0.52
CA LYS A 60 6.60 -3.05 -0.40
C LYS A 60 5.51 -2.52 -1.33
N LYS A 61 4.75 -3.42 -1.97
CA LYS A 61 3.61 -3.00 -2.82
C LYS A 61 2.52 -2.25 -2.04
N PHE A 62 2.33 -2.59 -0.77
CA PHE A 62 1.36 -1.93 0.09
C PHE A 62 1.86 -0.54 0.53
N GLU A 63 3.14 -0.43 0.88
CA GLU A 63 3.83 0.83 1.15
C GLU A 63 3.72 1.80 -0.03
N ASP A 64 4.06 1.35 -1.24
CA ASP A 64 4.01 2.20 -2.45
C ASP A 64 2.60 2.73 -2.72
N LYS A 65 1.56 1.93 -2.45
CA LYS A 65 0.15 2.37 -2.58
C LYS A 65 -0.22 3.42 -1.54
N LEU A 66 0.24 3.25 -0.30
CA LEU A 66 -0.02 4.21 0.78
C LEU A 66 0.73 5.53 0.54
N GLU A 67 1.95 5.46 0.03
CA GLU A 67 2.72 6.64 -0.37
C GLU A 67 2.03 7.40 -1.51
N ALA A 68 1.59 6.69 -2.56
CA ALA A 68 0.82 7.30 -3.64
C ALA A 68 -0.47 7.97 -3.14
N LEU A 69 -1.18 7.34 -2.19
CA LEU A 69 -2.39 7.91 -1.59
C LEU A 69 -2.08 9.15 -0.74
N ARG A 70 -1.01 9.12 0.07
CA ARG A 70 -0.57 10.28 0.85
C ARG A 70 -0.22 11.44 -0.07
N SER A 71 0.59 11.18 -1.10
CA SER A 71 0.97 12.18 -2.10
C SER A 71 -0.26 12.79 -2.79
N ALA A 72 -1.21 11.97 -3.24
CA ALA A 72 -2.45 12.46 -3.83
C ALA A 72 -3.30 13.30 -2.86
N THR A 73 -3.31 12.94 -1.57
CA THR A 73 -4.04 13.68 -0.53
C THR A 73 -3.37 15.03 -0.24
N GLU A 74 -2.04 15.05 -0.14
CA GLU A 74 -1.27 16.28 0.04
C GLU A 74 -1.43 17.22 -1.16
N GLN A 75 -1.42 16.68 -2.37
CA GLN A 75 -1.69 17.43 -3.59
C GLN A 75 -3.11 18.01 -3.59
N ALA A 76 -4.13 17.20 -3.28
CA ALA A 76 -5.52 17.67 -3.20
C ALA A 76 -5.68 18.79 -2.16
N LYS A 77 -5.00 18.67 -1.01
CA LYS A 77 -4.99 19.72 0.02
C LYS A 77 -4.32 21.00 -0.46
N ALA A 78 -3.14 20.91 -1.09
CA ALA A 78 -2.44 22.07 -1.65
C ALA A 78 -3.27 22.78 -2.73
N ILE A 79 -4.00 22.02 -3.54
CA ILE A 79 -4.94 22.55 -4.53
C ILE A 79 -6.11 23.28 -3.84
N SER A 80 -6.71 22.67 -2.81
CA SER A 80 -7.82 23.26 -2.07
C SER A 80 -7.41 24.55 -1.36
N GLU A 81 -6.25 24.57 -0.69
CA GLU A 81 -5.73 25.76 0.00
C GLU A 81 -5.36 26.87 -0.99
N GLY A 82 -4.82 26.53 -2.16
CA GLY A 82 -4.54 27.50 -3.22
C GLY A 82 -5.79 28.01 -3.96
N ALA A 83 -6.91 27.29 -3.87
CA ALA A 83 -8.16 27.62 -4.56
C ALA A 83 -9.19 28.33 -3.68
N GLU A 84 -9.00 28.43 -2.36
CA GLU A 84 -9.86 29.24 -1.48
C GLU A 84 -9.93 30.72 -1.92
N ASP A 85 -8.95 31.21 -2.69
CA ASP A 85 -8.93 32.57 -3.25
C ASP A 85 -9.35 32.67 -4.74
N ASP A 86 -9.49 31.56 -5.48
CA ASP A 86 -9.89 31.58 -6.91
C ASP A 86 -10.38 30.19 -7.39
N GLU A 87 -11.69 30.04 -7.62
CA GLU A 87 -12.34 28.80 -8.10
C GLU A 87 -11.71 28.25 -9.41
N GLY A 88 -11.07 29.10 -10.22
CA GLY A 88 -10.36 28.68 -11.44
C GLY A 88 -9.05 27.91 -11.17
N ALA A 89 -8.39 28.18 -10.05
CA ALA A 89 -7.10 27.58 -9.70
C ALA A 89 -7.24 26.08 -9.37
N MET A 90 -8.37 25.68 -8.79
CA MET A 90 -8.66 24.28 -8.47
C MET A 90 -8.69 23.41 -9.74
N THR A 91 -9.38 23.91 -10.77
CA THR A 91 -9.53 23.19 -12.05
C THR A 91 -8.19 23.07 -12.77
N ASP A 92 -7.39 24.14 -12.80
CA ASP A 92 -6.08 24.13 -13.48
C ASP A 92 -5.08 23.18 -12.80
N ALA A 93 -5.09 23.12 -11.47
CA ALA A 93 -4.21 22.23 -10.73
C ALA A 93 -4.63 20.75 -10.82
N LEU A 94 -5.93 20.46 -10.88
CA LEU A 94 -6.46 19.12 -11.17
C LEU A 94 -6.02 18.64 -12.56
N VAL A 95 -6.08 19.51 -13.58
CA VAL A 95 -5.62 19.18 -14.94
C VAL A 95 -4.13 18.85 -14.95
N ARG A 96 -3.29 19.63 -14.26
CA ARG A 96 -1.83 19.37 -14.17
C ARG A 96 -1.52 18.06 -13.46
N LEU A 97 -2.24 17.74 -12.40
CA LEU A 97 -2.07 16.47 -11.70
C LEU A 97 -2.44 15.27 -12.57
N VAL A 98 -3.57 15.35 -13.30
CA VAL A 98 -3.96 14.30 -14.25
C VAL A 98 -2.91 14.16 -15.35
N GLN A 99 -2.38 15.26 -15.88
CA GLN A 99 -1.28 15.23 -16.86
C GLN A 99 -0.02 14.55 -16.31
N GLU A 100 0.40 14.85 -15.07
CA GLU A 100 1.53 14.19 -14.42
C GLU A 100 1.33 12.66 -14.35
N LYS A 101 0.17 12.21 -13.86
CA LYS A 101 -0.11 10.77 -13.72
C LYS A 101 -0.25 10.06 -15.06
N VAL A 102 -0.86 10.70 -16.06
CA VAL A 102 -0.92 10.15 -17.44
C VAL A 102 0.50 9.99 -18.00
N PHE A 103 1.39 10.95 -17.77
CA PHE A 103 2.77 10.87 -18.23
C PHE A 103 3.54 9.74 -17.55
N THR A 104 3.39 9.56 -16.23
CA THR A 104 4.03 8.46 -15.48
C THR A 104 3.54 7.07 -15.91
N VAL A 105 2.32 6.94 -16.42
CA VAL A 105 1.77 5.65 -16.89
C VAL A 105 2.18 5.34 -18.33
N LEU A 106 2.46 6.37 -19.14
CA LEU A 106 2.80 6.21 -20.56
C LEU A 106 4.31 6.07 -20.84
N MET A 107 5.17 6.40 -19.87
CA MET A 107 6.64 6.26 -19.93
C MET A 107 7.12 5.08 -19.08
#